data_AF-A0AAU9TAC6-F1
#
_entry.id   AF-A0AAU9TAC6-F1
#
_cell.length_a   1.000
_cell.length_b   1.000
_cell.length_c   1.000
_cell.angle_alpha   90.00
_cell.angle_beta   90.00
_cell.angle_gamma   90.00
#
_symmetry.space_group_name_H-M   'P 1'
#
loop_
_entity.id
_entity.type
_entity.pdbx_description
1 polymer ?
#
loop_
_entity_poly.entity_id
_entity_poly.type
_entity_poly.pdbx_seq_one_letter_code
_entity_poly.pdbx_strand_id
1 'polypeptide(L)'
;MRIILFISIFFVLLWYVCGDHLVVGNVANRVVLAKHEQVKYNAIPFVKRVKYYFYSDPRNKIIQGIQALDMMHSKASINITAGGVGSTFVNLRLKSERGSGLDYDIGIYVLPDFL
;
A
#
# COMPACT_ATOMS: atom_id res chain seq x y z
N MET A 1 -8.56 -0.37 -42.66
CA MET A 1 -9.35 -0.76 -41.46
C MET A 1 -8.64 -1.82 -40.60
N ARG A 2 -8.07 -2.89 -41.16
CA ARG A 2 -7.36 -3.94 -40.38
C ARG A 2 -6.16 -3.43 -39.56
N ILE A 3 -5.31 -2.55 -40.12
CA ILE A 3 -4.14 -1.99 -39.39
C ILE A 3 -4.56 -1.10 -38.21
N ILE A 4 -5.62 -0.31 -38.36
CA ILE A 4 -6.13 0.56 -37.30
C ILE A 4 -6.66 -0.29 -36.14
N LEU A 5 -7.31 -1.43 -36.43
CA LEU A 5 -7.73 -2.40 -35.43
C LEU A 5 -6.55 -3.00 -34.67
N PHE A 6 -5.46 -3.39 -35.36
CA PHE A 6 -4.27 -3.92 -34.69
C PHE A 6 -3.59 -2.88 -33.79
N ILE A 7 -3.50 -1.62 -34.23
CA ILE A 7 -2.94 -0.53 -33.41
C ILE A 7 -3.82 -0.27 -32.19
N SER A 8 -5.14 -0.21 -32.38
CA SER A 8 -6.11 -0.05 -31.29
C SER A 8 -5.98 -1.18 -30.24
N ILE A 9 -5.91 -2.43 -30.68
CA ILE A 9 -5.76 -3.59 -29.77
C ILE A 9 -4.42 -3.54 -29.04
N PHE A 10 -3.33 -3.16 -29.72
CA PHE A 10 -2.01 -3.03 -29.12
C PHE A 10 -1.98 -1.94 -28.02
N PHE A 11 -2.63 -0.80 -28.25
CA PHE A 11 -2.74 0.25 -27.24
C PHE A 11 -3.61 -0.16 -26.04
N VAL A 12 -4.70 -0.89 -26.25
CA VAL A 12 -5.54 -1.41 -25.14
C VAL A 12 -4.79 -2.42 -24.29
N LEU A 13 -3.99 -3.30 -24.90
CA LEU A 13 -3.16 -4.28 -24.17
C LEU A 13 -2.04 -3.64 -23.34
N LEU A 14 -1.52 -2.48 -23.76
CA LEU A 14 -0.53 -1.71 -23.02
C LEU A 14 -1.10 -1.05 -21.75
N TRP A 15 -2.41 -0.96 -21.62
CA TRP A 15 -3.10 -0.23 -20.55
C TRP A 15 -3.56 -1.14 -19.38
N TYR A 16 -3.10 -2.39 -19.31
CA TYR A 16 -3.34 -3.21 -18.13
C TYR A 16 -2.45 -2.78 -16.96
N VAL A 17 -3.03 -2.00 -16.06
CA VAL A 17 -2.44 -1.59 -14.78
C VAL A 17 -3.22 -2.30 -13.68
N CYS A 18 -2.51 -3.10 -12.88
CA CYS A 18 -3.07 -3.77 -11.70
C CYS A 18 -2.38 -3.17 -10.48
N GLY A 19 -3.18 -2.68 -9.53
CA GLY A 19 -2.70 -2.14 -8.27
C GLY A 19 -2.46 -3.24 -7.25
N ASP A 20 -1.31 -3.21 -6.57
CA ASP A 20 -1.03 -4.15 -5.49
C ASP A 20 -1.51 -3.56 -4.16
N HIS A 21 -2.66 -4.05 -3.70
CA HIS A 21 -3.14 -3.84 -2.34
C HIS A 21 -2.47 -4.83 -1.38
N LEU A 22 -2.05 -4.37 -0.21
CA LEU A 22 -1.49 -5.24 0.83
C LEU A 22 -2.43 -5.25 2.03
N VAL A 23 -2.97 -6.41 2.34
CA VAL A 23 -3.76 -6.63 3.55
C VAL A 23 -3.19 -7.85 4.26
N VAL A 24 -2.71 -7.66 5.47
CA VAL A 24 -2.06 -8.72 6.27
C VAL A 24 -2.66 -8.73 7.66
N GLY A 25 -3.00 -9.92 8.14
CA GLY A 25 -3.54 -10.13 9.50
C GLY A 25 -5.05 -9.88 9.60
N ASN A 26 -5.49 -9.59 10.82
CA ASN A 26 -6.89 -9.36 11.17
C ASN A 26 -7.21 -7.86 11.20
N VAL A 27 -8.10 -7.46 10.30
CA VAL A 27 -8.46 -6.05 10.04
C VAL A 27 -9.92 -5.76 10.40
N ALA A 28 -10.71 -6.80 10.73
CA ALA A 28 -12.16 -6.69 10.86
C ALA A 28 -12.71 -7.21 12.20
N ASN A 29 -12.14 -8.28 12.76
CA ASN A 29 -12.73 -8.95 13.90
C ASN A 29 -12.06 -8.54 15.21
N ARG A 30 -12.79 -7.82 16.08
CA ARG A 30 -12.31 -7.39 17.41
C ARG A 30 -10.94 -6.69 17.38
N VAL A 31 -10.77 -5.78 16.44
CA VAL A 31 -9.56 -4.95 16.31
C VAL A 31 -9.93 -3.48 16.25
N VAL A 32 -9.02 -2.61 16.73
CA VAL A 32 -9.21 -1.17 16.74
C VAL A 32 -8.20 -0.53 15.80
N LEU A 33 -8.66 0.43 14.99
CA LEU A 33 -7.80 1.25 14.15
C LEU A 33 -6.94 2.16 15.03
N ALA A 34 -5.67 1.82 15.20
CA ALA A 34 -4.74 2.58 16.02
C ALA A 34 -4.17 3.79 15.28
N LYS A 35 -3.92 3.63 13.99
CA LYS A 35 -3.35 4.66 13.14
C LYS A 35 -3.91 4.52 11.72
N HIS A 36 -4.25 5.65 11.14
CA HIS A 36 -4.64 5.79 9.76
C HIS A 36 -3.88 6.97 9.17
N GLU A 37 -3.21 6.74 8.05
CA GLU A 37 -2.39 7.76 7.39
C GLU A 37 -2.33 7.54 5.89
N GLN A 38 -2.61 8.61 5.14
CA GLN A 38 -2.48 8.62 3.70
C GLN A 38 -1.08 9.11 3.30
N VAL A 39 -0.30 8.24 2.68
CA VAL A 39 1.04 8.54 2.19
C VAL A 39 0.97 8.94 0.72
N LYS A 40 0.88 10.25 0.48
CA LYS A 40 0.73 10.82 -0.87
C LYS A 40 1.95 11.60 -1.33
N TYR A 41 2.33 11.38 -2.59
CA TYR A 41 3.50 11.96 -3.21
C TYR A 41 3.31 12.16 -4.72
N ASN A 42 3.75 13.33 -5.20
CA ASN A 42 3.71 13.67 -6.62
C ASN A 42 4.64 12.81 -7.47
N ALA A 43 4.23 12.58 -8.71
CA ALA A 43 5.01 11.87 -9.72
C ALA A 43 6.32 12.61 -10.06
N ILE A 44 7.38 11.84 -10.31
CA ILE A 44 8.62 12.36 -10.90
C ILE A 44 8.84 11.62 -12.22
N PRO A 45 8.92 12.31 -13.36
CA PRO A 45 9.16 11.68 -14.66
C PRO A 45 10.37 10.76 -14.63
N PHE A 46 10.23 9.56 -15.18
CA PHE A 46 11.30 8.54 -15.33
C PHE A 46 11.95 8.01 -14.04
N VAL A 47 11.55 8.49 -12.86
CA VAL A 47 12.13 8.07 -11.58
C VAL A 47 11.14 7.18 -10.82
N LYS A 48 11.67 6.18 -10.12
CA LYS A 48 10.92 5.41 -9.11
C LYS A 48 11.23 5.99 -7.75
N ARG A 49 10.19 6.25 -6.94
CA ARG A 49 10.35 6.71 -5.57
C ARG A 49 10.29 5.54 -4.62
N VAL A 50 11.16 5.55 -3.61
CA VAL A 50 11.10 4.61 -2.48
C VAL A 50 10.94 5.43 -1.21
N LYS A 51 9.98 5.06 -0.37
CA LYS A 51 9.69 5.68 0.92
C LYS A 51 9.52 4.61 1.98
N TYR A 52 9.89 4.96 3.20
CA TYR A 52 9.73 4.10 4.35
C TYR A 52 8.70 4.74 5.27
N TYR A 53 7.76 3.94 5.75
CA TYR A 53 6.75 4.31 6.71
C TYR A 53 6.97 3.47 7.96
N PHE A 54 7.31 4.13 9.05
CA PHE A 54 7.54 3.50 10.33
C PHE A 54 6.40 3.82 11.28
N TYR A 55 5.88 2.79 11.92
CA TYR A 55 4.90 2.92 13.00
C TYR A 55 5.33 2.07 14.18
N SER A 56 5.17 2.63 15.38
CA SER A 56 5.31 1.93 16.64
C SER A 56 4.16 2.36 17.54
N ASP A 57 3.50 1.39 18.18
CA ASP A 57 2.45 1.70 19.13
C ASP A 57 3.07 2.22 20.44
N PRO A 58 2.66 3.40 20.96
CA PRO A 58 3.21 3.97 22.19
C PRO A 58 2.84 3.17 23.44
N ARG A 59 1.81 2.32 23.37
CA ARG A 59 1.31 1.49 24.48
C ARG A 59 1.80 0.04 24.34
N ASN A 60 2.73 -0.23 23.42
CA ASN A 60 3.26 -1.56 23.10
C ASN A 60 2.16 -2.59 22.79
N LYS A 61 1.06 -2.16 22.16
CA LYS A 61 0.02 -3.09 21.72
C LYS A 61 0.49 -3.89 20.51
N ILE A 62 0.06 -5.14 20.48
CA ILE A 62 0.34 -6.05 19.37
C ILE A 62 -0.51 -5.62 18.16
N ILE A 63 0.17 -5.41 17.04
CA ILE A 63 -0.47 -5.17 15.74
C ILE A 63 -1.16 -6.46 15.30
N GLN A 64 -2.46 -6.38 15.08
CA GLN A 64 -3.30 -7.49 14.63
C GLN A 64 -3.46 -7.49 13.11
N GLY A 65 -3.48 -6.30 12.50
CA GLY A 65 -3.69 -6.16 11.07
C GLY A 65 -3.03 -4.92 10.50
N ILE A 66 -2.61 -5.04 9.25
CA ILE A 66 -2.05 -3.94 8.47
C ILE A 66 -2.79 -3.95 7.14
N GLN A 67 -3.35 -2.80 6.79
CA GLN A 67 -3.99 -2.53 5.53
C GLN A 67 -3.21 -1.42 4.84
N ALA A 68 -2.81 -1.63 3.60
CA ALA A 68 -2.23 -0.61 2.74
C ALA A 68 -2.88 -0.73 1.37
N LEU A 69 -3.75 0.22 1.05
CA LEU A 69 -4.51 0.22 -0.19
C LEU A 69 -3.89 1.23 -1.15
N ASP A 70 -3.53 0.79 -2.36
CA ASP A 70 -3.14 1.72 -3.42
C ASP A 70 -4.38 2.46 -3.94
N MET A 71 -4.41 3.77 -3.75
CA MET A 71 -5.50 4.65 -4.20
C MET A 71 -5.37 5.05 -5.68
N MET A 72 -4.17 4.93 -6.25
CA MET A 72 -3.91 5.24 -7.66
C MET A 72 -4.09 4.04 -8.58
N HIS A 73 -4.35 2.85 -8.04
CA HIS A 73 -4.39 1.57 -8.79
C HIS A 73 -3.19 1.42 -9.72
N SER A 74 -2.00 1.78 -9.24
CA SER A 74 -0.75 1.84 -9.98
C SER A 74 0.08 0.57 -9.77
N LYS A 75 1.14 0.34 -10.54
CA LYS A 75 2.08 -0.77 -10.26
C LYS A 75 3.05 -0.44 -9.11
N ALA A 76 2.60 0.36 -8.15
CA ALA A 76 3.33 0.60 -6.93
C ALA A 76 3.26 -0.66 -6.07
N SER A 77 4.32 -0.89 -5.28
CA SER A 77 4.47 -2.10 -4.47
C SER A 77 4.78 -1.70 -3.04
N ILE A 78 4.21 -2.41 -2.07
CA ILE A 78 4.48 -2.23 -0.66
C ILE A 78 4.96 -3.52 -0.02
N ASN A 79 6.05 -3.46 0.74
CA ASN A 79 6.63 -4.59 1.44
C ASN A 79 6.85 -4.27 2.93
N ILE A 80 6.63 -5.25 3.79
CA ILE A 80 7.03 -5.17 5.21
C ILE A 80 8.54 -5.49 5.27
N THR A 81 9.33 -4.58 5.83
CA THR A 81 10.78 -4.73 5.95
C THR A 81 11.24 -5.14 7.34
N ALA A 82 10.50 -4.76 8.38
CA ALA A 82 10.74 -5.16 9.77
C ALA A 82 9.44 -5.10 10.57
N GLY A 83 9.35 -5.93 11.62
CA GLY A 83 8.16 -6.04 12.46
C GLY A 83 6.96 -6.60 11.69
N GLY A 84 5.77 -6.04 11.96
CA GLY A 84 4.53 -6.43 11.29
C GLY A 84 3.46 -6.96 12.23
N VAL A 85 2.55 -7.77 11.70
CA VAL A 85 1.51 -8.44 12.49
C VAL A 85 2.15 -9.35 13.53
N GLY A 86 1.68 -9.28 14.78
CA GLY A 86 2.27 -9.98 15.92
C GLY A 86 3.42 -9.22 16.60
N SER A 87 3.85 -8.08 16.04
CA SER A 87 4.83 -7.17 16.66
C SER A 87 4.18 -5.88 17.15
N THR A 88 4.90 -5.10 17.95
CA THR A 88 4.43 -3.77 18.44
C THR A 88 4.79 -2.61 17.50
N PHE A 89 5.58 -2.91 16.47
CA PHE A 89 6.02 -1.95 15.47
C PHE A 89 6.00 -2.58 14.08
N VAL A 90 5.98 -1.74 13.06
CA VAL A 90 6.08 -2.13 11.66
C VAL A 90 6.87 -1.10 10.88
N ASN A 91 7.72 -1.57 9.98
CA ASN A 91 8.37 -0.75 8.97
C ASN A 91 7.95 -1.19 7.58
N LEU A 92 7.23 -0.32 6.88
CA LEU A 92 6.74 -0.54 5.52
C LEU A 92 7.65 0.19 4.53
N ARG A 93 8.00 -0.50 3.45
CA ARG A 93 8.71 0.07 2.31
C ARG A 93 7.73 0.20 1.16
N LEU A 94 7.39 1.44 0.82
CA LEU A 94 6.55 1.80 -0.31
C LEU A 94 7.43 2.17 -1.50
N LYS A 95 7.09 1.64 -2.67
CA LYS A 95 7.81 1.91 -3.91
C LYS A 95 6.83 2.28 -5.01
N SER A 96 7.03 3.43 -5.64
CA SER A 96 6.17 3.89 -6.73
C SER A 96 6.48 3.18 -8.05
N GLU A 97 5.50 3.20 -8.94
CA GLU A 97 5.71 2.95 -10.36
C GLU A 97 6.60 4.06 -10.96
N ARG A 98 7.31 3.73 -12.05
CA ARG A 98 8.20 4.68 -12.73
C ARG A 98 7.37 5.77 -13.39
N GLY A 99 7.68 7.03 -13.11
CA GLY A 99 6.95 8.14 -13.71
C GLY A 99 5.56 8.38 -13.12
N SER A 100 5.15 7.61 -12.11
CA SER A 100 3.88 7.77 -11.41
C SER A 100 4.07 8.35 -10.00
N GLY A 101 2.97 8.81 -9.42
CA GLY A 101 2.89 9.21 -8.02
C GLY A 101 2.93 8.01 -7.08
N LEU A 102 2.82 8.27 -5.79
CA LEU A 102 2.60 7.26 -4.76
C LEU A 102 1.43 7.75 -3.91
N ASP A 103 0.34 7.00 -3.82
CA ASP A 103 -0.81 7.31 -3.00
C ASP A 103 -1.30 6.01 -2.33
N TYR A 104 -0.88 5.81 -1.08
CA TYR A 104 -1.29 4.66 -0.29
C TYR A 104 -2.08 5.11 0.92
N ASP A 105 -3.22 4.48 1.14
CA ASP A 105 -3.98 4.58 2.36
C ASP A 105 -3.55 3.46 3.32
N ILE A 106 -2.88 3.83 4.43
CA ILE A 106 -2.33 2.88 5.40
C ILE A 106 -3.19 2.90 6.67
N GLY A 107 -3.78 1.76 7.00
CA GLY A 107 -4.48 1.48 8.24
C GLY A 107 -3.75 0.44 9.09
N ILE A 108 -3.49 0.75 10.36
CA ILE A 108 -2.87 -0.16 11.32
C ILE A 108 -3.85 -0.48 12.44
N TYR A 109 -4.06 -1.77 12.66
CA TYR A 109 -5.06 -2.32 13.55
C TYR A 109 -4.38 -3.04 14.71
N VAL A 110 -4.81 -2.76 15.93
CA VAL A 110 -4.26 -3.33 17.17
C VAL A 110 -5.36 -3.98 18.01
N LEU A 111 -4.96 -4.71 19.05
CA LEU A 111 -5.91 -5.26 20.01
C LEU A 111 -6.69 -4.15 20.76
N PRO A 112 -8.01 -4.34 20.97
CA PRO A 112 -8.81 -3.47 21.84
C PRO A 112 -8.33 -3.56 23.29
N ASP A 113 -8.57 -2.50 24.06
CA ASP A 113 -8.25 -2.46 25.50
C ASP A 113 -9.23 -3.28 26.35
N PHE A 114 -10.35 -3.72 25.78
CA PHE A 114 -11.45 -4.36 26.49
C PHE A 114 -11.74 -5.74 25.87
N LEU A 115 -11.88 -6.75 26.72
CA LEU A 115 -12.42 -8.08 26.38
C LEU A 115 -13.92 -8.10 26.64
#